data_AF-A0A640XKX8-F1
#
_entry.id   AF-A0A640XKX8-F1
#
_cell.length_a   1.000
_cell.length_b   1.000
_cell.length_c   1.000
_cell.angle_alpha   90.00
_cell.angle_beta   90.00
_cell.angle_gamma   90.00
#
_symmetry.space_group_name_H-M   'P 1'
#
loop_
_entity.id
_entity.type
_entity.pdbx_description
1 polymer ?
#
loop_
_entity_poly.entity_id
_entity_poly.type
_entity_poly.pdbx_seq_one_letter_code
_entity_poly.pdbx_strand_id
1 'polypeptide(L)' 'MPFYNDDGSEINPDSVPKPSLCVSYKKDDDPRKVILCLLTRADQQDQAEFKCFAYVPRKK' A
#
# COMPACT_ATOMS: atom_id res chain seq x y z
N MET A 1 -11.01 12.23 4.15
CA MET A 1 -9.80 13.06 4.08
C MET A 1 -9.09 12.69 2.80
N PRO A 2 -8.75 13.65 1.94
CA PRO A 2 -7.94 13.41 0.76
C PRO A 2 -6.49 13.09 1.15
N PHE A 3 -5.81 12.28 0.34
CA PHE A 3 -4.39 11.98 0.45
C PHE A 3 -3.67 12.66 -0.72
N TYR A 4 -2.43 13.08 -0.53
CA TYR A 4 -1.67 13.79 -1.55
C TYR A 4 -0.28 13.19 -1.71
N ASN A 5 0.22 13.22 -2.94
CA ASN A 5 1.62 12.98 -3.25
C ASN A 5 2.49 14.18 -2.81
N ASP A 6 3.81 13.99 -2.82
CA ASP A 6 4.77 15.03 -2.46
C ASP A 6 4.76 16.24 -3.41
N ASP A 7 4.24 16.07 -4.63
CA ASP A 7 4.04 17.15 -5.61
C ASP A 7 2.71 17.92 -5.44
N GLY A 8 1.88 17.52 -4.47
CA GLY A 8 0.58 18.12 -4.18
C GLY A 8 -0.59 17.56 -5.00
N SER A 9 -0.37 16.59 -5.89
CA SER A 9 -1.46 15.90 -6.60
C SER A 9 -2.24 14.98 -5.66
N GLU A 10 -3.57 14.90 -5.85
CA GLU A 10 -4.43 14.06 -5.01
C GLU A 10 -4.30 12.58 -5.40
N ILE A 11 -4.13 11.72 -4.39
CA ILE A 11 -4.13 10.27 -4.54
C ILE A 11 -5.58 9.79 -4.50
N ASN A 12 -6.06 9.19 -5.58
CA ASN A 12 -7.30 8.43 -5.59
C ASN A 12 -7.05 7.01 -5.02
N PRO A 13 -7.58 6.66 -3.83
CA PRO A 13 -7.32 5.36 -3.23
C PRO A 13 -7.79 4.17 -4.07
N ASP A 14 -8.85 4.37 -4.85
CA ASP A 14 -9.45 3.32 -5.69
C ASP A 14 -8.60 3.04 -6.94
N SER A 15 -7.72 3.95 -7.33
CA SER A 15 -6.77 3.75 -8.44
C SER A 15 -5.43 3.17 -8.00
N VAL A 16 -5.21 2.94 -6.69
CA VAL A 16 -3.98 2.35 -6.17
C VAL A 16 -4.18 0.83 -6.02
N PRO A 17 -3.67 0.00 -6.95
CA PRO A 17 -3.88 -1.44 -6.91
C PRO A 17 -3.26 -2.04 -5.65
N LYS A 18 -3.77 -3.20 -5.22
CA LYS A 18 -3.24 -3.94 -4.08
C LYS A 18 -2.36 -5.10 -4.59
N PRO A 19 -1.02 -5.02 -4.46
CA PRO A 19 -0.13 -6.10 -4.89
C PRO A 19 -0.46 -7.43 -4.22
N SER A 20 -0.17 -8.54 -4.90
CA SER A 20 -0.35 -9.90 -4.36
C SER A 20 0.37 -10.09 -3.03
N LEU A 21 1.55 -9.48 -2.87
CA LEU A 21 2.32 -9.45 -1.63
C LEU A 21 1.53 -8.86 -0.44
N CYS A 22 0.68 -7.85 -0.68
CA CYS A 22 -0.15 -7.27 0.37
C CYS A 22 -1.26 -8.23 0.80
N VAL A 23 -1.88 -8.94 -0.14
CA VAL A 23 -2.97 -9.90 0.16
C VAL A 23 -2.46 -11.07 1.02
N SER A 24 -1.21 -11.51 0.81
CA SER A 24 -0.57 -12.55 1.60
C SER A 24 0.04 -12.04 2.92
N TYR A 25 -0.10 -10.75 3.25
CA TYR A 25 0.44 -10.18 4.47
C TYR A 25 -0.37 -10.58 5.71
N LYS A 26 0.33 -10.98 6.79
CA LYS A 26 -0.28 -11.41 8.06
C LYS A 26 -1.25 -10.39 8.66
N LYS A 27 -1.02 -9.10 8.46
CA LYS A 27 -1.83 -8.01 9.02
C LYS A 27 -2.52 -7.17 7.94
N ASP A 28 -2.85 -7.79 6.82
CA ASP A 28 -3.57 -7.12 5.73
C ASP A 28 -4.96 -6.63 6.16
N ASP A 29 -5.60 -7.34 7.10
CA ASP A 29 -6.93 -7.00 7.64
C ASP A 29 -6.86 -5.99 8.81
N ASP A 30 -5.68 -5.46 9.16
CA ASP A 30 -5.51 -4.51 10.27
C ASP A 30 -5.90 -3.09 9.81
N PRO A 31 -7.04 -2.54 10.27
CA PRO A 31 -7.52 -1.24 9.82
C PRO A 31 -6.55 -0.09 10.15
N ARG A 32 -5.69 -0.28 11.16
CA ARG A 32 -4.68 0.71 11.56
C ARG A 32 -3.58 0.89 10.51
N LYS A 33 -3.49 -0.01 9.53
CA LYS A 33 -2.47 0.03 8.47
C LYS A 33 -2.96 0.54 7.13
N VAL A 34 -4.27 0.77 6.98
CA VAL A 34 -4.89 1.14 5.69
C VAL A 34 -4.21 2.36 5.07
N ILE A 35 -3.99 3.41 5.87
CA ILE A 35 -3.35 4.65 5.40
C ILE A 35 -1.90 4.39 4.98
N LEU A 36 -1.09 3.79 5.85
CA LEU A 36 0.33 3.52 5.57
C LEU A 36 0.50 2.61 4.34
N CYS A 37 -0.28 1.53 4.25
CA CYS A 37 -0.26 0.63 3.11
C CYS A 37 -0.75 1.29 1.82
N LEU A 38 -1.70 2.21 1.88
CA LEU A 38 -2.11 2.99 0.71
C LEU A 38 -0.96 3.89 0.23
N LEU A 39 -0.37 4.68 1.12
CA LEU A 39 0.70 5.61 0.77
C LEU A 39 1.94 4.89 0.23
N THR A 40 2.35 3.77 0.84
CA THR A 40 3.47 2.97 0.34
C THR A 40 3.21 2.39 -1.05
N ARG A 41 1.96 2.03 -1.37
CA ARG A 41 1.61 1.53 -2.71
C ARG A 41 1.57 2.66 -3.73
N ALA A 42 1.03 3.82 -3.36
CA ALA A 42 0.97 5.02 -4.21
C ALA A 42 2.39 5.48 -4.61
N ASP A 43 3.30 5.59 -3.64
CA ASP A 43 4.70 5.98 -3.85
C ASP A 43 5.47 5.05 -4.81
N GLN A 44 5.08 3.76 -4.85
CA GLN A 44 5.77 2.74 -5.64
C GLN A 44 5.07 2.38 -6.95
N GLN A 45 4.04 3.12 -7.39
CA GLN A 45 3.24 2.75 -8.57
C GLN A 45 4.06 2.64 -9.87
N ASP A 46 5.07 3.50 -10.03
CA ASP A 46 5.92 3.54 -11.22
C ASP A 46 7.23 2.75 -11.05
N GLN A 47 7.37 1.99 -9.95
CA GLN A 47 8.56 1.21 -9.67
C GLN A 47 8.47 -0.18 -10.32
N ALA A 48 9.60 -0.70 -10.77
CA ALA A 48 9.68 -2.03 -11.38
C ALA A 48 9.26 -3.16 -10.42
N GLU A 49 9.44 -2.96 -9.11
CA GLU A 49 9.12 -3.91 -8.06
C GLU A 49 8.48 -3.22 -6.86
N PHE A 50 7.43 -3.84 -6.31
CA PHE A 50 6.86 -3.43 -5.03
C PHE A 50 7.62 -4.05 -3.86
N LYS A 51 8.12 -3.21 -2.94
CA LYS A 51 8.88 -3.60 -1.75
C LYS A 51 8.14 -3.18 -0.49
N CYS A 52 7.84 -4.15 0.36
CA CYS A 52 7.22 -3.91 1.68
C CYS A 52 8.10 -4.47 2.80
N PHE A 53 8.87 -3.60 3.47
CA PHE A 53 9.77 -4.01 4.56
C PHE A 53 9.03 -4.44 5.84
N ALA A 54 7.74 -4.14 5.95
CA ALA A 54 6.90 -4.60 7.04
C ALA A 54 6.27 -5.99 6.76
N TYR A 55 6.54 -6.60 5.61
CA TYR A 55 5.92 -7.84 5.17
C TYR A 55 6.30 -9.01 6.07
N VAL A 56 5.28 -9.77 6.43
CA VAL A 56 5.34 -11.04 7.15
C VAL A 56 4.25 -11.91 6.53
N PRO A 57 4.56 -13.10 5.99
CA PRO A 57 3.56 -13.95 5.35
C PRO A 57 2.49 -14.39 6.36
N ARG A 58 1.24 -14.54 5.91
CA ARG A 58 0.22 -15.32 6.63
C ARG A 58 0.79 -16.73 6.85
N LYS A 59 0.71 -17.26 8.08
CA LYS A 59 1.07 -18.67 8.33
C LYS A 59 0.08 -19.54 7.55
N LYS A 60 0.60 -20.60 6.90
CA LYS A 60 -0.24 -21.65 6.31
C LYS A 60 -1.00 -22.40 7.39
#